data_AF-A0A378WTW4-F1
#
_entry.id   AF-A0A378WTW4-F1
#
_cell.length_a   1.000
_cell.length_b   1.000
_cell.length_c   1.000
_cell.angle_alpha   90.00
_cell.angle_beta   90.00
_cell.angle_gamma   90.00
#
_symmetry.space_group_name_H-M   'P 1'
#
loop_
_entity.id
_entity.type
_entity.pdbx_description
1 polymer ?
#
loop_
_entity_poly.entity_id
_entity_poly.type
_entity_poly.pdbx_seq_one_letter_code
_entity_poly.pdbx_strand_id
1 'polypeptide(L)'
;MPYSPIDDDALLALPGICDLPQIELAHDLMQEHRNCRIEQCAWKRVAYRTLVHFRRVEPPRLSPRERAHRRGIEFPVGSGFSGSPRQNAVPIETFEQVLAGLTELADSLHPNVVRDR
;
A
#
# COMPACT_ATOMS: atom_id res chain seq x y z
N MET A 1 -15.57 25.89 -34.18
CA MET A 1 -14.43 25.57 -33.30
C MET A 1 -13.64 24.47 -33.96
N PRO A 2 -12.54 24.76 -34.69
CA PRO A 2 -11.73 23.72 -35.28
C PRO A 2 -10.92 23.05 -34.16
N TYR A 3 -11.02 21.72 -34.08
CA TYR A 3 -10.15 20.90 -33.24
C TYR A 3 -8.69 21.19 -33.62
N SER A 4 -7.88 21.62 -32.65
CA SER A 4 -6.43 21.70 -32.85
C SER A 4 -5.92 20.28 -33.10
N PRO A 5 -5.07 20.07 -34.11
CA PRO A 5 -4.41 18.80 -34.30
C PRO A 5 -3.57 18.53 -33.05
N ILE A 6 -3.68 17.31 -32.52
CA ILE A 6 -2.75 16.80 -31.53
C ILE A 6 -1.36 16.96 -32.15
N ASP A 7 -0.47 17.71 -31.51
CA ASP A 7 0.92 17.85 -31.94
C ASP A 7 1.49 16.44 -32.21
N ASP A 8 1.69 16.12 -33.49
CA ASP A 8 2.34 14.87 -33.93
C ASP A 8 3.82 14.80 -33.48
N ASP A 9 4.36 15.90 -32.95
CA ASP A 9 5.69 16.01 -32.32
C ASP A 9 5.67 15.74 -30.80
N ALA A 10 4.56 15.29 -30.23
CA ALA A 10 4.57 14.70 -28.90
C ALA A 10 5.42 13.42 -28.94
N LEU A 11 6.70 13.54 -28.59
CA LEU A 11 7.65 12.43 -28.45
C LEU A 11 7.16 11.48 -27.36
N LEU A 12 6.24 10.60 -27.72
CA LEU A 12 5.76 9.50 -26.90
C LEU A 12 6.88 8.45 -26.92
N ALA A 13 7.81 8.58 -25.98
CA ALA A 13 8.83 7.58 -25.77
C ALA A 13 8.17 6.21 -25.57
N LEU A 14 8.66 5.21 -26.31
CA LEU A 14 8.24 3.82 -26.11
C LEU A 14 8.44 3.45 -24.63
N PRO A 15 7.53 2.67 -24.03
CA PRO A 15 7.48 2.42 -22.59
C PRO A 15 8.85 2.08 -21.98
N GLY A 16 9.68 1.30 -22.68
CA GLY A 16 10.99 0.86 -22.19
C GLY A 16 12.14 1.88 -22.23
N ILE A 17 12.04 2.96 -23.01
CA ILE A 17 13.14 3.96 -23.13
C ILE A 17 13.24 4.80 -21.86
N CYS A 18 12.09 5.09 -21.23
CA CYS A 18 12.02 5.88 -20.01
C CYS A 18 12.29 5.07 -18.73
N ASP A 19 12.38 3.75 -18.80
CA ASP A 19 12.51 2.90 -17.62
C ASP A 19 13.82 3.16 -16.86
N LEU A 20 14.95 3.21 -17.58
CA LEU A 20 16.26 3.49 -16.98
C LEU A 20 16.32 4.84 -16.26
N PRO A 21 15.98 5.98 -16.91
CA PRO A 21 16.02 7.28 -16.23
C PRO A 21 14.98 7.37 -15.10
N GLN A 22 13.84 6.69 -15.19
CA GLN A 22 12.87 6.63 -14.09
C GLN A 22 13.41 5.85 -12.87
N ILE A 23 14.14 4.76 -13.11
CA ILE A 23 14.78 3.97 -12.05
C ILE A 23 15.88 4.80 -11.37
N GLU A 24 16.74 5.47 -12.14
CA GLU A 24 17.81 6.33 -11.62
C GLU A 24 17.24 7.48 -10.78
N LEU A 25 16.28 8.22 -11.31
CA LEU A 25 15.60 9.30 -10.58
C LEU A 25 14.94 8.78 -9.29
N ALA A 26 14.34 7.59 -9.32
CA ALA A 26 13.75 7.00 -8.13
C ALA A 26 14.82 6.62 -7.08
N HIS A 27 16.00 6.15 -7.50
CA HIS A 27 17.13 5.93 -6.60
C HIS A 27 17.62 7.24 -5.98
N ASP A 28 17.77 8.30 -6.77
CA ASP A 28 18.21 9.61 -6.29
C ASP A 28 17.23 10.21 -5.28
N LEU A 29 15.92 10.17 -5.58
CA LEU A 29 14.88 10.61 -4.65
C LEU A 29 14.88 9.80 -3.35
N MET A 30 15.18 8.49 -3.40
CA MET A 30 15.31 7.67 -2.20
C MET A 30 16.53 8.08 -1.34
N GLN A 31 17.63 8.50 -1.97
CA GLN A 31 18.83 8.98 -1.31
C GLN A 31 18.62 10.39 -0.72
N GLU A 32 18.06 11.31 -1.50
CA GLU A 32 17.77 12.69 -1.07
C GLU A 32 16.80 12.69 0.11
N HIS A 33 15.74 11.89 0.04
CA HIS A 33 14.75 11.76 1.10
C HIS A 33 15.08 10.64 2.11
N ARG A 34 16.36 10.35 2.38
CA ARG A 34 16.78 9.28 3.30
C ARG A 34 16.18 9.42 4.70
N ASN A 35 16.13 10.64 5.23
CA ASN A 35 15.62 10.94 6.57
C ASN A 35 14.08 11.04 6.65
N CYS A 36 13.40 11.12 5.51
CA CYS A 36 11.95 11.20 5.48
C CYS A 36 11.29 9.86 5.82
N ARG A 37 10.15 9.88 6.53
CA ARG A 37 9.29 8.71 6.69
C ARG A 37 8.46 8.52 5.42
N ILE A 38 8.41 7.28 4.91
CA ILE A 38 7.71 6.95 3.65
C ILE A 38 6.21 7.28 3.69
N GLU A 39 5.58 7.18 4.86
CA GLU A 39 4.16 7.51 5.03
C GLU A 39 3.87 9.02 4.95
N GLN A 40 4.88 9.87 5.16
CA GLN A 40 4.75 11.33 5.27
C GLN A 40 5.39 12.09 4.12
N CYS A 41 6.18 11.42 3.27
CA CYS A 41 6.87 12.04 2.15
C CYS A 41 6.36 11.50 0.82
N ALA A 42 5.65 12.36 0.07
CA ALA A 42 5.10 12.00 -1.23
C ALA A 42 6.19 11.53 -2.21
N TRP A 43 7.33 12.24 -2.26
CA TRP A 43 8.46 11.92 -3.14
C TRP A 43 9.06 10.54 -2.85
N LYS A 44 9.36 10.27 -1.57
CA LYS A 44 9.86 8.95 -1.15
C LYS A 44 8.87 7.83 -1.45
N ARG A 45 7.57 8.09 -1.28
CA ARG A 45 6.51 7.12 -1.58
C ARG A 45 6.41 6.81 -3.07
N VAL A 46 6.49 7.83 -3.94
CA VAL A 46 6.49 7.66 -5.39
C VAL A 46 7.74 6.88 -5.82
N ALA A 47 8.93 7.33 -5.41
CA ALA A 47 10.19 6.67 -5.72
C ALA A 47 10.21 5.19 -5.32
N TYR A 48 9.78 4.88 -4.10
CA TYR A 48 9.64 3.49 -3.65
C TYR A 48 8.70 2.67 -4.53
N ARG A 49 7.53 3.20 -4.89
CA ARG A 49 6.58 2.49 -5.76
C ARG A 49 7.16 2.25 -7.16
N THR A 50 7.88 3.22 -7.72
CA THR A 50 8.58 3.08 -9.00
C THR A 50 9.60 1.94 -8.93
N LEU A 51 10.44 1.90 -7.90
CA LEU A 51 11.43 0.83 -7.73
C LEU A 51 10.80 -0.55 -7.52
N VAL A 52 9.66 -0.63 -6.84
CA VAL A 52 8.88 -1.87 -6.70
C VAL A 52 8.30 -2.31 -8.05
N HIS A 53 7.75 -1.38 -8.82
CA HIS A 53 7.18 -1.64 -10.14
C HIS A 53 8.24 -2.27 -11.07
N PHE A 54 9.44 -1.68 -11.10
CA PHE A 54 10.58 -2.19 -11.87
C PHE A 54 11.34 -3.34 -11.20
N ARG A 55 10.81 -3.93 -10.12
CA ARG A 55 11.41 -5.07 -9.40
C ARG A 55 12.83 -4.82 -8.88
N ARG A 56 13.21 -3.56 -8.66
CA ARG A 56 14.49 -3.16 -8.06
C ARG A 56 14.48 -3.24 -6.54
N VAL A 57 13.29 -3.15 -5.95
CA VAL A 57 13.07 -3.30 -4.50
C VAL A 57 11.93 -4.29 -4.28
N GLU A 58 12.18 -5.31 -3.44
CA GLU A 58 11.12 -6.22 -3.00
C GLU A 58 10.37 -5.59 -1.82
N PRO A 59 9.02 -5.45 -1.89
CA PRO A 59 8.25 -5.01 -0.74
C PRO A 59 8.43 -5.95 0.46
N PRO A 60 8.41 -5.41 1.69
CA PRO A 60 8.45 -6.25 2.88
C PRO A 60 7.28 -7.25 2.88
N ARG A 61 7.59 -8.54 3.06
CA ARG A 61 6.57 -9.61 3.15
C ARG A 61 5.69 -9.52 4.39
N LEU A 62 6.20 -8.86 5.43
CA LEU A 62 5.53 -8.68 6.71
C LEU A 62 4.96 -7.27 6.81
N SER A 63 3.76 -7.17 7.36
CA SER A 63 3.13 -5.89 7.67
C SER A 63 3.99 -5.07 8.65
N PRO A 64 3.86 -3.73 8.65
CA PRO A 64 4.54 -2.88 9.62
C PRO A 64 4.33 -3.31 11.09
N ARG A 65 3.12 -3.78 11.43
CA ARG A 65 2.76 -4.27 12.76
C ARG A 65 3.49 -5.57 13.11
N GLU A 66 3.50 -6.57 12.21
CA GLU A 66 4.22 -7.82 12.44
C GLU A 66 5.73 -7.60 12.55
N ARG A 67 6.29 -6.69 11.74
CA ARG A 67 7.72 -6.33 11.85
C ARG A 67 8.05 -5.72 13.20
N ALA A 68 7.20 -4.84 13.72
CA ALA A 68 7.38 -4.24 15.05
C ALA A 68 7.30 -5.31 16.15
N HIS A 69 6.27 -6.15 16.10
CA HIS A 69 6.08 -7.26 17.05
C HIS A 69 7.28 -8.22 17.07
N ARG A 70 7.77 -8.68 15.91
CA ARG A 70 8.96 -9.55 15.83
C ARG A 70 10.24 -8.91 16.37
N ARG A 71 10.32 -7.59 16.36
CA ARG A 71 11.45 -6.83 16.89
C ARG A 71 11.29 -6.50 18.37
N GLY A 72 10.19 -6.88 19.01
CA GLY A 72 9.86 -6.47 20.38
C GLY A 72 9.67 -4.97 20.53
N ILE A 73 9.33 -4.27 19.43
CA ILE A 73 9.11 -2.83 19.42
C ILE A 73 7.61 -2.58 19.44
N GLU A 74 7.16 -1.67 20.29
CA GLU A 74 5.77 -1.22 20.30
C GLU A 74 5.41 -0.58 18.96
N PHE A 75 4.32 -1.04 18.35
CA PHE A 75 3.82 -0.46 17.13
C PHE A 75 3.09 0.86 17.45
N PRO A 76 3.49 2.00 16.86
CA PRO A 76 2.88 3.28 17.19
C PRO A 76 1.40 3.29 16.76
N VAL A 77 0.51 3.18 17.74
CA VAL A 77 -0.94 3.38 17.61
C VAL A 77 -1.23 4.87 17.69
N GLY A 78 -0.88 5.59 16.62
CA GLY A 78 -1.39 6.94 16.31
C GLY A 78 -1.04 8.07 17.29
N SER A 79 0.01 8.84 16.99
CA SER A 79 0.17 10.21 17.51
C SER A 79 0.64 11.23 16.45
N GLY A 80 0.37 10.98 15.16
CA GLY A 80 0.95 11.84 14.12
C GLY A 80 0.38 11.70 12.72
N PHE A 81 -0.83 11.15 12.58
CA PHE A 81 -1.64 11.48 11.41
C PHE A 81 -2.53 12.63 11.85
N SER A 82 -2.34 13.79 11.24
CA SER A 82 -3.42 14.71 10.96
C SER A 82 -4.49 13.95 10.16
N GLY A 83 -5.23 13.10 10.87
CA GLY A 83 -6.41 12.47 10.33
C GLY A 83 -7.40 13.60 10.17
N SER A 84 -7.78 13.87 8.92
CA SER A 84 -9.18 14.17 8.67
C SER A 84 -10.01 13.27 9.60
N PRO A 85 -10.98 13.82 10.37
CA PRO A 85 -11.81 12.98 11.23
C PRO A 85 -12.26 11.80 10.38
N ARG A 86 -12.11 10.57 10.88
CA ARG A 86 -12.55 9.38 10.16
C ARG A 86 -14.04 9.56 9.84
N GLN A 87 -14.37 10.08 8.67
CA GLN A 87 -15.75 10.34 8.23
C GLN A 87 -16.52 9.02 8.07
N ASN A 88 -15.81 7.89 8.16
CA ASN A 88 -16.33 6.53 8.15
C ASN A 88 -15.93 5.79 9.44
N ALA A 89 -16.18 6.39 10.61
CA ALA A 89 -16.15 5.65 11.87
C ALA A 89 -17.34 4.68 11.88
N VAL A 90 -17.13 3.49 11.32
CA VAL A 90 -18.11 2.40 11.41
C VAL A 90 -18.28 2.05 12.90
N PRO A 91 -19.52 2.00 13.40
CA PRO A 91 -19.77 1.64 14.80
C PRO A 91 -19.21 0.27 15.14
N ILE A 92 -18.77 0.10 16.39
CA ILE A 92 -18.20 -1.17 16.88
C ILE A 92 -19.22 -2.31 16.70
N GLU A 93 -20.50 -2.02 16.90
CA GLU A 93 -21.57 -3.00 16.72
C GLU A 93 -21.59 -3.58 15.30
N THR A 94 -21.30 -2.77 14.28
CA THR A 94 -21.24 -3.25 12.89
C THR A 94 -20.06 -4.19 12.68
N PHE A 95 -18.91 -3.94 13.32
CA PHE A 95 -17.78 -4.87 13.27
C PHE A 95 -18.10 -6.19 13.94
N GLU A 96 -18.73 -6.16 15.13
CA GLU A 96 -19.15 -7.37 15.84
C GLU A 96 -20.13 -8.19 15.00
N GLN A 97 -21.11 -7.53 14.37
CA GLN A 97 -22.08 -8.18 13.51
C GLN A 97 -21.43 -8.84 12.28
N VAL A 98 -20.46 -8.17 11.65
CA VAL A 98 -19.71 -8.76 10.53
C VAL A 98 -18.89 -9.97 10.99
N LEU A 99 -18.22 -9.89 12.14
CA LEU A 99 -17.44 -11.01 12.68
C LEU A 99 -18.32 -12.21 13.05
N ALA A 100 -19.48 -11.96 13.65
CA ALA A 100 -20.46 -13.01 13.93
C ALA A 100 -20.92 -13.70 12.64
N GLY A 101 -21.33 -12.93 11.63
CA GLY A 101 -21.75 -13.48 10.33
C GLY A 101 -20.65 -14.25 9.61
N LEU A 102 -19.40 -13.79 9.68
CA LEU A 102 -18.26 -14.53 9.11
C LEU A 102 -18.00 -15.86 9.85
N THR A 103 -18.23 -15.90 11.16
CA THR A 103 -18.10 -17.11 11.97
C THR A 103 -19.17 -18.13 11.59
N GLU A 104 -20.43 -17.70 11.51
CA GLU A 104 -21.55 -18.55 11.06
C GLU A 104 -21.33 -19.09 9.64
N LEU A 105 -20.80 -18.26 8.74
CA LEU A 105 -20.48 -18.68 7.38
C LEU A 105 -19.36 -19.73 7.36
N ALA A 106 -18.31 -19.55 8.16
CA ALA A 106 -17.23 -20.54 8.28
C ALA A 106 -17.75 -21.88 8.84
N ASP A 107 -18.61 -21.84 9.85
CA ASP A 107 -19.21 -23.03 10.47
C ASP A 107 -20.15 -23.77 9.51
N SER A 108 -20.88 -23.04 8.65
CA SER A 108 -21.74 -23.64 7.63
C SER A 108 -20.98 -24.23 6.44
N LEU A 109 -19.78 -23.72 6.13
CA LEU A 109 -18.89 -24.24 5.08
C LEU A 109 -18.07 -25.46 5.55
N HIS A 110 -17.84 -25.59 6.85
CA HIS A 110 -17.29 -26.79 7.48
C HIS A 110 -18.32 -27.41 8.42
N PRO A 111 -19.48 -27.90 7.90
CA PRO A 111 -20.45 -28.56 8.73
C PRO A 111 -19.75 -29.78 9.31
N ASN A 112 -19.53 -29.75 10.63
CA ASN A 112 -18.90 -30.77 11.44
C ASN A 112 -18.71 -32.09 10.69
N VAL A 113 -17.50 -32.36 10.18
CA VAL A 113 -17.07 -33.76 9.99
C VAL A 113 -16.95 -34.31 11.40
N VAL A 114 -18.10 -34.68 11.96
CA VAL A 114 -18.20 -35.56 13.11
C VAL A 114 -17.48 -36.84 12.67
N ARG A 115 -16.19 -36.94 12.99
CA ARG A 115 -15.51 -38.23 12.99
C ARG A 115 -16.10 -38.99 14.16
N ASP A 116 -17.18 -39.70 13.90
CA ASP A 116 -17.62 -40.81 14.74
C ASP A 116 -16.44 -41.78 14.91
N ARG A 117 -16.09 -42.05 16.16
CA ARG A 117 -15.23 -43.15 16.57
C ARG A 117 -15.81 -43.76 17.83
#